data_AF-A0A3D1WII1-F1
#
_entry.id   AF-A0A3D1WII1-F1
#
_cell.length_a   1.000
_cell.length_b   1.000
_cell.length_c   1.000
_cell.angle_alpha   90.00
_cell.angle_beta   90.00
_cell.angle_gamma   90.00
#
_symmetry.space_group_name_H-M   'P 1'
#
loop_
_entity.id
_entity.type
_entity.pdbx_description
1 polymer ?
#
loop_
_entity_poly.entity_id
_entity_poly.type
_entity_poly.pdbx_seq_one_letter_code
_entity_poly.pdbx_strand_id
1 'polypeptide(L)'
;MRQENTFKIRLIKLLEILRQHSDEDNYLLTTEIIERLAVIGIVCDRRTLYKDVELLNESGYEVLCEKAPGKPNGYCIADRSFNVSELRILKR
;
A
#
# COMPACT_ATOMS: atom_id res chain seq x y z
N MET A 1 -19.78 13.41 -2.23
CA MET A 1 -19.82 13.10 -0.78
C MET A 1 -19.63 11.62 -0.44
N ARG A 2 -20.56 10.67 -0.68
CA ARG A 2 -20.37 9.25 -0.26
C ARG A 2 -19.19 8.54 -0.96
N GLN A 3 -19.04 8.73 -2.27
CA GLN A 3 -18.00 8.04 -3.06
C GLN A 3 -16.58 8.54 -2.75
N GLU A 4 -16.41 9.85 -2.50
CA GLU A 4 -15.12 10.44 -2.14
C GLU A 4 -14.59 9.92 -0.79
N ASN A 5 -15.48 9.68 0.17
CA ASN A 5 -15.11 9.09 1.45
C ASN A 5 -14.69 7.63 1.28
N THR A 6 -15.39 6.85 0.46
CA THR A 6 -14.99 5.47 0.14
C THR A 6 -13.60 5.41 -0.51
N PHE A 7 -13.31 6.33 -1.43
CA PHE A 7 -11.99 6.44 -2.07
C PHE A 7 -10.89 6.76 -1.05
N LYS A 8 -11.07 7.81 -0.25
CA LYS A 8 -10.09 8.22 0.77
C LYS A 8 -9.86 7.13 1.82
N ILE A 9 -10.92 6.48 2.30
CA ILE A 9 -10.82 5.37 3.24
C ILE A 9 -10.03 4.22 2.61
N ARG A 10 -10.28 3.88 1.34
CA ARG A 10 -9.55 2.83 0.65
C ARG A 10 -8.06 3.14 0.51
N LEU A 11 -7.67 4.35 0.13
CA LEU A 11 -6.26 4.76 0.05
C LEU A 11 -5.55 4.63 1.41
N ILE A 12 -6.20 5.10 2.47
CA ILE A 12 -5.65 5.00 3.84
C ILE A 12 -5.48 3.53 4.23
N LYS A 13 -6.48 2.69 3.96
CA LYS A 13 -6.42 1.26 4.29
C LYS A 13 -5.43 0.47 3.45
N LEU A 14 -5.26 0.81 2.18
CA LEU A 14 -4.20 0.25 1.34
C LEU A 14 -2.82 0.54 1.93
N LEU A 15 -2.58 1.80 2.31
CA LEU A 15 -1.31 2.20 2.91
C LEU A 15 -1.05 1.50 4.25
N GLU A 16 -2.06 1.37 5.11
CA GLU A 16 -1.96 0.62 6.38
C GLU A 16 -1.61 -0.86 6.14
N ILE A 17 -2.29 -1.52 5.18
CA ILE A 17 -2.02 -2.92 4.83
C ILE A 17 -0.58 -3.11 4.37
N LEU A 18 -0.10 -2.26 3.44
CA LEU A 18 1.28 -2.35 2.95
C LEU A 18 2.28 -2.15 4.09
N ARG A 19 2.09 -1.16 4.96
CA ARG A 19 3.00 -0.91 6.10
C ARG A 19 3.05 -2.03 7.13
N GLN A 20 1.95 -2.74 7.34
CA GLN A 20 1.86 -3.77 8.39
C GLN A 20 2.28 -5.16 7.92
N HIS A 21 2.21 -5.40 6.61
CA HIS A 21 2.28 -6.75 6.06
C HIS A 21 3.19 -6.87 4.84
N SER A 22 3.95 -5.81 4.50
CA SER A 22 4.95 -5.87 3.44
C SER A 22 6.24 -5.14 3.80
N ASP A 23 7.33 -5.60 3.22
CA ASP A 23 8.66 -5.00 3.26
C ASP A 23 9.46 -5.42 2.00
N GLU A 24 10.74 -5.09 1.92
CA GLU A 24 11.60 -5.40 0.76
C GLU A 24 11.79 -6.91 0.52
N ASP A 25 11.59 -7.74 1.54
CA ASP A 25 11.68 -9.20 1.46
C ASP A 25 10.29 -9.87 1.33
N ASN A 26 9.22 -9.16 1.70
CA ASN A 26 7.86 -9.68 1.79
C ASN A 26 6.87 -8.82 1.00
N TYR A 27 6.72 -9.09 -0.30
CA TYR A 27 5.72 -8.43 -1.13
C TYR A 27 4.32 -9.02 -0.92
N LEU A 28 3.30 -8.16 -0.91
CA LEU A 28 1.90 -8.60 -0.96
C LEU A 28 1.43 -8.69 -2.40
N LEU A 29 0.91 -9.84 -2.79
CA LEU A 29 0.28 -10.00 -4.10
C LEU A 29 -1.00 -9.17 -4.19
N THR A 30 -1.30 -8.74 -5.41
CA THR A 30 -2.55 -8.04 -5.76
C THR A 30 -3.79 -8.73 -5.18
N THR A 31 -3.83 -10.06 -5.23
CA THR A 31 -4.95 -10.87 -4.69
C THR A 31 -5.04 -10.77 -3.18
N GLU A 32 -3.92 -10.85 -2.47
CA GLU A 32 -3.88 -10.77 -1.00
C GLU A 32 -4.33 -9.38 -0.51
N ILE A 33 -3.93 -8.32 -1.20
CA ILE A 33 -4.35 -6.95 -0.88
C ILE A 33 -5.87 -6.81 -1.06
N ILE A 34 -6.42 -7.31 -2.17
CA ILE A 34 -7.87 -7.28 -2.44
C ILE A 34 -8.63 -8.07 -1.38
N GLU A 35 -8.16 -9.25 -1.01
CA GLU A 35 -8.77 -10.08 0.03
C GLU A 35 -8.78 -9.36 1.40
N ARG A 36 -7.66 -8.74 1.78
CA ARG A 36 -7.57 -7.97 3.03
C ARG A 36 -8.50 -6.76 3.05
N LEU A 37 -8.61 -6.05 1.92
CA LEU A 37 -9.58 -4.95 1.77
C LEU A 37 -11.03 -5.46 1.86
N ALA A 38 -11.33 -6.63 1.27
CA ALA A 38 -12.66 -7.21 1.31
C ALA A 38 -13.08 -7.62 2.73
N VAL A 39 -12.16 -8.15 3.55
CA VAL A 39 -12.40 -8.49 4.96
C VAL A 39 -12.88 -7.29 5.78
N ILE A 40 -12.42 -6.08 5.45
CA ILE A 40 -12.85 -4.84 6.10
C ILE A 40 -13.98 -4.11 5.34
N GLY A 41 -14.65 -4.79 4.42
CA GLY A 41 -15.82 -4.28 3.69
C GLY A 41 -15.50 -3.32 2.54
N ILE A 42 -14.25 -3.28 2.06
CA ILE A 42 -13.81 -2.42 0.97
C ILE A 42 -13.67 -3.25 -0.31
N VAL A 43 -14.55 -2.98 -1.27
CA VAL A 43 -14.48 -3.59 -2.60
C VAL A 43 -13.43 -2.86 -3.44
N CYS A 44 -12.48 -3.62 -3.97
CA CYS A 44 -11.40 -3.12 -4.82
C CYS A 44 -11.10 -4.15 -5.90
N ASP A 45 -11.00 -3.71 -7.16
CA ASP A 45 -10.51 -4.54 -8.26
C ASP A 45 -9.06 -4.21 -8.61
N ARG A 46 -8.45 -5.05 -9.47
CA ARG A 46 -7.04 -4.93 -9.84
C ARG A 46 -6.70 -3.58 -10.51
N ARG A 47 -7.60 -3.06 -11.36
CA ARG A 47 -7.38 -1.79 -12.07
C ARG A 47 -7.48 -0.62 -11.09
N THR A 48 -8.43 -0.68 -10.15
CA THR A 48 -8.53 0.30 -9.08
C THR A 48 -7.31 0.29 -8.17
N LEU A 49 -6.86 -0.89 -7.74
CA LEU A 49 -5.67 -1.02 -6.90
C LEU A 49 -4.44 -0.41 -7.57
N TYR A 50 -4.23 -0.69 -8.87
CA TYR A 50 -3.12 -0.12 -9.63
C TYR A 50 -3.13 1.42 -9.60
N LYS A 51 -4.30 2.04 -9.83
CA LYS A 51 -4.44 3.51 -9.78
C LYS A 51 -4.23 4.08 -8.38
N ASP A 52 -4.73 3.38 -7.36
CA ASP A 52 -4.54 3.79 -5.97
C ASP A 52 -3.04 3.75 -5.60
N VAL A 53 -2.30 2.73 -6.07
CA VAL A 53 -0.84 2.63 -5.92
C VAL A 53 -0.11 3.76 -6.69
N GLU A 54 -0.51 4.05 -7.93
CA GLU A 54 0.05 5.19 -8.69
C GLU A 54 -0.13 6.50 -7.91
N LEU A 55 -1.32 6.74 -7.35
CA LEU A 55 -1.58 7.95 -6.59
C LEU A 55 -0.77 8.02 -5.28
N LEU A 56 -0.58 6.89 -4.60
CA LEU A 56 0.31 6.82 -3.43
C LEU A 56 1.75 7.19 -3.81
N ASN A 57 2.23 6.72 -4.97
CA ASN A 57 3.55 7.06 -5.49
C ASN A 57 3.66 8.55 -5.89
N GLU A 58 2.66 9.09 -6.58
CA GLU A 58 2.57 10.53 -6.88
C GLU A 58 2.56 11.39 -5.61
N SER A 59 2.06 10.84 -4.50
CA SER A 59 2.03 11.49 -3.19
C SER A 59 3.29 11.27 -2.35
N GLY A 60 4.30 10.55 -2.85
CA GLY A 60 5.60 10.36 -2.20
C GLY A 60 5.70 9.19 -1.20
N TYR A 61 4.77 8.23 -1.25
CA TYR A 61 4.81 7.05 -0.34
C TYR A 61 5.69 5.90 -0.82
N GLU A 62 6.10 5.89 -2.08
CA GLU A 62 7.06 4.91 -2.65
C GLU A 62 6.69 3.45 -2.41
N VAL A 63 5.60 3.04 -3.05
CA VAL A 63 5.17 1.65 -3.18
C VAL A 63 5.89 1.02 -4.37
N LEU A 64 6.74 0.04 -4.08
CA LEU A 64 7.42 -0.81 -5.05
C LEU A 64 6.44 -1.81 -5.67
N CYS A 65 6.71 -2.20 -6.92
CA CYS A 65 5.87 -3.12 -7.68
C CYS A 65 6.74 -4.19 -8.34
N GLU A 66 6.59 -5.43 -7.90
CA GLU A 66 7.22 -6.59 -8.53
C GLU A 66 6.27 -7.20 -9.56
N LYS A 67 6.72 -7.28 -10.80
CA LYS A 67 5.97 -7.88 -11.91
C LYS A 67 6.61 -9.20 -12.31
N ALA A 68 5.83 -10.27 -12.33
CA ALA A 68 6.27 -11.59 -12.78
C ALA A 68 5.34 -12.14 -13.87
N PRO A 69 5.87 -12.68 -14.99
CA PRO A 69 5.06 -13.27 -16.04
C PRO A 69 4.13 -14.37 -15.51
N GLY A 70 2.83 -14.25 -15.81
CA GLY A 70 1.83 -15.24 -15.40
C GLY A 70 1.46 -15.22 -13.91
N LYS A 71 1.98 -14.28 -13.12
CA LYS A 71 1.63 -14.11 -11.70
C LYS A 71 0.98 -12.74 -11.45
N PRO A 72 0.15 -12.61 -10.39
CA PRO A 72 -0.29 -11.29 -9.93
C PRO A 72 0.92 -10.42 -9.55
N ASN A 73 0.81 -9.10 -9.73
CA ASN A 73 1.84 -8.18 -9.27
C ASN A 73 1.95 -8.21 -7.73
N GLY A 74 3.17 -8.14 -7.23
CA GLY A 74 3.47 -7.92 -5.82
C GLY A 74 3.69 -6.44 -5.53
N TYR A 75 3.31 -5.99 -4.34
CA TYR A 75 3.52 -4.63 -3.87
C TYR A 75 4.09 -4.63 -2.46
N CYS A 76 5.06 -3.75 -2.21
CA CYS A 76 5.51 -3.41 -0.88
C CYS A 76 5.77 -1.91 -0.75
N ILE A 77 5.78 -1.39 0.47
CA ILE A 77 6.21 -0.01 0.72
C ILE A 77 7.72 0.01 0.95
N ALA A 78 8.45 0.83 0.20
CA ALA A 78 9.86 1.10 0.50
C ALA A 78 9.90 1.81 1.86
N ASP A 79 10.59 1.23 2.84
CA ASP A 79 10.62 1.80 4.19
C ASP A 79 11.30 3.17 4.16
N ARG A 80 10.49 4.22 4.31
CA ARG A 80 10.94 5.60 4.54
C ARG A 80 10.33 6.17 5.81
N SER A 81 9.80 5.30 6.68
CA SER A 81 9.46 5.74 8.02
C SER A 81 10.78 5.87 8.78
N PHE A 82 11.20 7.11 9.06
CA PHE A 82 12.15 7.31 10.15
C PHE A 82 11.59 6.54 11.34
N ASN A 83 12.27 5.47 11.74
CA ASN A 83 11.92 4.78 12.95
C ASN A 83 11.95 5.86 14.06
N VAL A 84 11.04 5.83 15.03
CA VAL A 84 11.10 6.74 16.19
C VAL A 84 12.50 6.71 16.83
N SER A 85 13.23 5.60 16.64
CA SER A 85 14.65 5.44 16.95
C SER A 85 15.59 6.39 16.17
N GLU A 86 15.38 6.64 14.87
CA GLU A 86 16.18 7.56 14.05
C GLU A 86 15.86 9.04 14.33
N LEU A 87 14.61 9.38 14.64
CA LEU A 87 14.22 10.74 15.03
C LEU A 87 14.92 11.23 16.31
N ARG A 88 15.41 10.31 17.16
CA ARG A 88 16.18 10.65 18.37
C ARG A 88 17.64 11.01 18.07
N ILE A 89 18.17 10.61 16.91
CA ILE A 89 19.57 10.87 16.53
C ILE A 89 19.73 12.27 15.92
N LEU A 90 18.69 12.80 15.27
CA LEU A 90 18.69 14.13 14.64
C LEU A 90 18.60 15.31 15.64
N LYS A 91 18.63 15.05 16.95
CA LYS A 91 18.60 16.06 18.04
C LYS A 91 19.91 16.13 18.83
N ARG A 92 21.05 15.80 18.23
CA ARG A 92 22.39 16.06 18.78
C ARG A 92 23.23 16.88 17.83
#